data_AF-A0A847X6R5-F1
#
_entry.id   AF-A0A847X6R5-F1
#
_cell.length_a   1.000
_cell.length_b   1.000
_cell.length_c   1.000
_cell.angle_alpha   90.00
_cell.angle_beta   90.00
_cell.angle_gamma   90.00
#
_symmetry.space_group_name_H-M   'P 1'
#
loop_
_entity.id
_entity.type
_entity.pdbx_description
1 polymer ?
#
loop_
_entity_poly.entity_id
_entity_poly.type
_entity_poly.pdbx_seq_one_letter_code
_entity_poly.pdbx_strand_id
1 'polypeptide(L)'
;MKIKKKDKILKRLEILNQMDRFRIIAVVLILMLIALALRLGYLTLIRGSYYNDVAQNNRIKEINIPAARGVIYDRKGNVLSGTRTVFTAAIATNTMQNITASEKNADFRQLARMFDKEGANYYEEYILSLNMFHYRNPETYFEEDMSPTEKIIDIFLKNDLMDELMAQSFKEETSHGVYEYNVLNQIIASLRVKGVKLPIAADQGELRLQEGEAAESFLRDHNVVGETSPTKIIYELVKQDEGILRKILSHPVGRVLVYDQLKSRNLQDNVLIEPVGIEERENFYTNKARLHRSFPQITLESDAKSDFAAIVDESTLDKLLL
;
A
#
# COMPACT_ATOMS: atom_id res chain seq x y z
N MET A 1 -0.33 -39.92 87.71
CA MET A 1 0.28 -39.51 86.40
C MET A 1 -0.10 -38.07 85.96
N LYS A 2 -0.33 -37.09 86.86
CA LYS A 2 -0.63 -35.69 86.48
C LYS A 2 0.42 -34.66 86.94
N ILE A 3 1.26 -35.01 87.92
CA ILE A 3 2.25 -34.09 88.52
C ILE A 3 3.45 -33.86 87.58
N LYS A 4 4.03 -34.93 86.98
CA LYS A 4 5.16 -34.84 86.03
C LYS A 4 4.92 -33.99 84.78
N LYS A 5 3.67 -33.81 84.34
CA LYS A 5 3.32 -33.03 83.13
C LYS A 5 3.33 -31.52 83.42
N LYS A 6 2.95 -31.12 84.64
CA LYS A 6 2.94 -29.73 85.11
C LYS A 6 4.36 -29.20 85.28
N ASP A 7 5.25 -30.01 85.85
CA ASP A 7 6.67 -29.66 86.03
C ASP A 7 7.41 -29.50 84.70
N LYS A 8 7.05 -30.30 83.68
CA LYS A 8 7.64 -30.19 82.33
C LYS A 8 7.19 -28.91 81.60
N ILE A 9 5.98 -28.42 81.88
CA ILE A 9 5.46 -27.16 81.34
C ILE A 9 6.09 -25.98 82.09
N LEU A 10 6.18 -26.05 83.41
CA LEU A 10 6.85 -25.04 84.24
C LEU A 10 8.33 -24.90 83.88
N LYS A 11 9.03 -26.01 83.66
CA LYS A 11 10.44 -26.01 83.21
C LYS A 11 10.62 -25.42 81.80
N ARG A 12 9.62 -25.57 80.91
CA ARG A 12 9.61 -24.91 79.59
C ARG A 12 9.32 -23.41 79.69
N LEU A 13 8.47 -23.00 80.64
CA LEU A 13 8.19 -21.59 80.95
C LEU A 13 9.41 -20.91 81.58
N GLU A 14 10.20 -21.64 82.37
CA GLU A 14 11.43 -21.16 83.00
C GLU A 14 12.55 -20.94 81.97
N ILE A 15 12.67 -21.84 80.98
CA ILE A 15 13.60 -21.68 79.84
C ILE A 15 13.23 -20.45 78.99
N LEU A 16 11.94 -20.14 78.83
CA LEU A 16 11.48 -18.93 78.14
C LEU A 16 11.82 -17.64 78.91
N ASN A 17 11.94 -17.71 80.24
CA ASN A 17 12.20 -16.55 81.11
C ASN A 17 13.71 -16.19 81.23
N GLN A 18 14.61 -17.06 80.77
CA GLN A 18 16.07 -16.80 80.70
C GLN A 18 16.56 -16.36 79.31
N MET A 19 15.66 -16.16 78.34
CA MET A 19 16.02 -15.69 77.01
C MET A 19 16.01 -14.16 76.97
N ASP A 20 17.15 -13.55 76.61
CA ASP A 20 17.26 -12.11 76.34
C ASP A 20 16.10 -11.63 75.46
N ARG A 21 15.48 -10.50 75.81
CA ARG A 21 14.32 -9.94 75.08
C ARG A 21 14.60 -9.81 73.58
N PHE A 22 15.86 -9.51 73.23
CA PHE A 22 16.37 -9.49 71.85
C PHE A 22 16.25 -10.83 71.12
N ARG A 23 16.52 -11.94 71.80
CA ARG A 23 16.46 -13.29 71.22
C ARG A 23 15.02 -13.70 70.91
N ILE A 24 14.07 -13.30 71.76
CA ILE A 24 12.64 -13.52 71.52
C ILE A 24 12.18 -12.74 70.28
N ILE A 25 12.55 -11.46 70.18
CA ILE A 25 12.23 -10.61 69.01
C ILE A 25 12.84 -11.18 67.73
N ALA A 26 14.10 -11.62 67.77
CA ALA A 26 14.78 -12.21 66.62
C ALA A 26 14.07 -13.49 66.13
N VAL A 27 13.63 -14.36 67.04
CA VAL A 27 12.87 -15.57 66.68
C VAL A 27 11.53 -15.23 66.04
N VAL A 28 10.80 -14.23 66.55
CA VAL A 28 9.53 -13.78 65.96
C VAL A 28 9.74 -13.22 64.55
N LEU A 29 10.79 -12.42 64.34
CA LEU A 29 11.11 -11.83 63.04
C LEU A 29 11.50 -12.91 62.02
N ILE A 30 12.30 -13.89 62.44
CA ILE A 30 12.64 -15.05 61.59
C ILE A 30 11.39 -15.85 61.21
N LEU A 31 10.46 -16.07 62.15
CA LEU A 31 9.20 -16.75 61.84
C LEU A 31 8.34 -15.97 60.84
N MET A 32 8.28 -14.65 60.93
CA MET A 32 7.59 -13.81 59.94
C MET A 32 8.25 -13.89 58.56
N LEU A 33 9.58 -13.86 58.50
CA LEU A 33 10.34 -14.01 57.25
C LEU A 33 10.07 -15.38 56.60
N ILE A 34 10.05 -16.45 57.40
CA ILE A 34 9.72 -17.80 56.92
C ILE A 34 8.28 -17.83 56.38
N ALA A 35 7.32 -17.22 57.09
CA ALA A 35 5.94 -17.14 56.63
C ALA A 35 5.81 -16.39 55.30
N LEU A 36 6.54 -15.28 55.13
CA LEU A 36 6.59 -14.54 53.86
C LEU A 36 7.26 -15.35 52.74
N ALA A 37 8.35 -16.06 53.02
CA ALA A 37 9.01 -16.93 52.03
C ALA A 37 8.11 -18.06 51.56
N LEU A 38 7.38 -18.70 52.49
CA LEU A 38 6.38 -19.72 52.16
C LEU A 38 5.22 -19.14 51.35
N ARG A 39 4.76 -17.93 51.71
CA ARG A 39 3.71 -17.23 50.94
C ARG A 39 4.18 -16.89 49.53
N LEU A 40 5.42 -16.43 49.40
CA LEU A 40 6.03 -16.11 48.10
C LEU A 40 6.15 -17.38 47.25
N GLY A 41 6.68 -18.47 47.82
CA GLY A 41 6.75 -19.77 47.15
C GLY A 41 5.38 -20.31 46.74
N TYR A 42 4.35 -20.12 47.55
CA TYR A 42 2.97 -20.49 47.17
C TYR A 42 2.47 -19.68 45.96
N LEU A 43 2.74 -18.37 45.91
CA LEU A 43 2.36 -17.53 44.78
C LEU A 43 3.15 -17.87 43.51
N THR A 44 4.45 -18.15 43.62
CA THR A 44 5.32 -18.37 42.46
C THR A 44 5.31 -19.80 41.93
N LEU A 45 5.28 -20.81 42.80
CA LEU A 45 5.36 -22.23 42.40
C LEU A 45 3.98 -22.87 42.23
N ILE A 46 3.06 -22.65 43.17
CA ILE A 46 1.73 -23.31 43.14
C ILE A 46 0.76 -22.52 42.27
N ARG A 47 0.69 -21.19 42.45
CA ARG A 47 -0.19 -20.31 41.66
C ARG A 47 0.53 -19.56 40.54
N GLY A 48 1.78 -19.93 40.23
CA GLY A 48 2.59 -19.23 39.24
C GLY A 48 1.94 -19.22 37.86
N SER A 49 1.44 -20.36 37.39
CA SER A 49 0.73 -20.47 36.10
C SER A 49 -0.49 -19.56 36.06
N TYR A 50 -1.36 -19.64 37.07
CA TYR A 50 -2.56 -18.80 37.17
C TYR A 50 -2.24 -17.30 37.11
N TYR A 51 -1.25 -16.83 37.88
CA TYR A 51 -0.89 -15.41 37.86
C TYR A 51 -0.15 -14.99 36.58
N ASN A 52 0.57 -15.90 35.93
CA ASN A 52 1.17 -15.66 34.61
C ASN A 52 0.08 -15.51 33.53
N ASP A 53 -0.92 -16.39 33.53
CA ASP A 53 -2.06 -16.32 32.60
C ASP A 53 -2.86 -15.04 32.81
N VAL A 54 -3.09 -14.65 34.07
CA VAL A 54 -3.75 -13.38 34.40
C VAL A 54 -2.89 -12.18 33.95
N ALA A 55 -1.57 -12.23 34.10
CA ALA A 55 -0.68 -11.15 33.67
C ALA A 55 -0.60 -11.01 32.14
N GLN A 56 -0.57 -12.14 31.41
CA GLN A 56 -0.58 -12.14 29.95
C GLN A 56 -1.89 -11.61 29.38
N ASN A 57 -3.03 -11.96 30.01
CA ASN A 57 -4.35 -11.49 29.60
C ASN A 57 -4.66 -10.05 30.04
N ASN A 58 -4.08 -9.57 31.15
CA ASN A 58 -4.24 -8.20 31.64
C ASN A 58 -3.22 -7.22 31.06
N ARG A 59 -2.62 -7.53 29.92
CA ARG A 59 -1.75 -6.59 29.23
C ARG A 59 -2.59 -5.43 28.67
N ILE A 60 -2.74 -4.38 29.48
CA ILE A 60 -3.40 -3.14 29.08
C ILE A 60 -2.56 -2.54 27.95
N LYS A 61 -3.13 -2.55 26.74
CA LYS A 61 -2.55 -1.86 25.59
C LYS A 61 -3.28 -0.54 25.45
N GLU A 62 -2.64 0.54 25.87
CA GLU A 62 -3.12 1.89 25.52
C GLU A 62 -2.96 2.08 24.02
N ILE A 63 -4.08 2.13 23.30
CA ILE A 63 -4.10 2.44 21.88
C ILE A 63 -4.51 3.90 21.77
N ASN A 64 -3.56 4.76 21.40
CA ASN A 64 -3.87 6.15 21.10
C ASN A 64 -4.69 6.19 19.80
N ILE A 65 -5.94 6.63 19.87
CA ILE A 65 -6.79 6.81 18.69
C ILE A 65 -6.51 8.23 18.17
N PRO A 66 -5.82 8.39 17.03
CA PRO A 66 -5.55 9.72 16.50
C PRO A 66 -6.87 10.41 16.16
N ALA A 67 -7.00 11.68 16.54
CA ALA A 67 -8.13 12.49 16.12
C ALA A 67 -8.10 12.69 14.60
N ALA A 68 -9.26 12.59 13.95
CA ALA A 68 -9.38 12.88 12.52
C ALA A 68 -9.01 14.35 12.27
N ARG A 69 -8.28 14.62 11.18
CA ARG A 69 -7.97 15.99 10.76
C ARG A 69 -9.24 16.68 10.29
N GLY A 70 -9.35 17.99 10.56
CA GLY A 70 -10.43 18.82 10.03
C GLY A 70 -10.43 18.85 8.50
N VAL A 71 -11.62 19.01 7.92
CA VAL A 71 -11.79 19.16 6.47
C VAL A 71 -11.47 20.60 6.09
N ILE A 72 -10.67 20.79 5.04
CA ILE A 72 -10.31 22.10 4.50
C ILE A 72 -11.28 22.43 3.36
N TYR A 73 -11.89 23.60 3.40
CA TYR A 73 -12.83 24.10 2.41
C TYR A 73 -12.28 25.32 1.68
N ASP A 74 -12.63 25.48 0.40
CA ASP A 74 -12.50 26.76 -0.33
C ASP A 74 -13.57 27.76 0.15
N ARG A 75 -13.42 29.04 -0.22
CA ARG A 75 -14.40 30.13 0.01
C ARG A 75 -15.81 29.78 -0.47
N LYS A 76 -15.93 28.93 -1.49
CA LYS A 76 -17.22 28.45 -2.02
C LYS A 76 -17.82 27.26 -1.25
N GLY A 77 -17.15 26.76 -0.22
CA GLY A 77 -17.60 25.59 0.55
C GLY A 77 -17.19 24.24 -0.06
N ASN A 78 -16.35 24.23 -1.09
CA ASN A 78 -15.87 22.99 -1.73
C ASN A 78 -14.74 22.37 -0.91
N VAL A 79 -14.77 21.05 -0.68
CA VAL A 79 -13.73 20.32 0.04
C VAL A 79 -12.43 20.30 -0.79
N LEU A 80 -11.35 20.87 -0.26
CA LEU A 80 -10.01 20.83 -0.84
C LEU A 80 -9.16 19.70 -0.26
N SER A 81 -9.35 19.38 1.03
CA SER A 81 -8.61 18.31 1.70
C SER A 81 -9.44 17.70 2.82
N GLY A 82 -9.44 16.38 2.90
CA GLY A 82 -10.17 15.63 3.93
C GLY A 82 -9.48 14.31 4.26
N THR A 83 -9.94 13.66 5.33
CA THR A 83 -9.46 12.33 5.71
C THR A 83 -10.42 11.27 5.19
N ARG A 84 -9.90 10.16 4.67
CA ARG A 84 -10.69 8.97 4.32
C ARG A 84 -10.04 7.71 4.88
N THR A 85 -10.86 6.77 5.32
CA THR A 85 -10.39 5.43 5.69
C THR A 85 -10.04 4.68 4.41
N VAL A 86 -8.83 4.12 4.38
CA VAL A 86 -8.40 3.20 3.32
C VAL A 86 -8.11 1.85 3.96
N PHE A 87 -8.48 0.78 3.26
CA PHE A 87 -8.10 -0.56 3.67
C PHE A 87 -6.76 -0.90 3.02
N THR A 88 -5.83 -1.40 3.80
CA THR A 88 -4.52 -1.84 3.34
C THR A 88 -4.35 -3.30 3.71
N ALA A 89 -4.14 -4.15 2.71
CA ALA A 89 -3.70 -5.51 2.94
C ALA A 89 -2.16 -5.51 2.98
N ALA A 90 -1.60 -6.10 4.04
CA ALA A 90 -0.18 -6.22 4.23
C ALA A 90 0.15 -7.65 4.65
N ILE A 91 1.23 -8.19 4.09
CA ILE A 91 1.74 -9.51 4.44
C ILE A 91 2.89 -9.33 5.42
N ALA A 92 2.79 -9.96 6.59
CA ALA A 92 3.85 -9.92 7.58
C ALA A 92 4.96 -10.91 7.19
N THR A 93 6.20 -10.43 7.09
CA THR A 93 7.33 -11.25 6.63
C THR A 93 7.60 -12.44 7.55
N ASN A 94 7.30 -12.32 8.85
CA ASN A 94 7.49 -13.38 9.85
C ASN A 94 6.57 -14.59 9.62
N THR A 95 5.32 -14.39 9.17
CA THR A 95 4.41 -15.50 8.84
C THR A 95 4.86 -16.23 7.58
N MET A 96 5.63 -15.56 6.73
CA MET A 96 6.15 -16.11 5.49
C MET A 96 7.51 -16.82 5.65
N GLN A 97 8.16 -16.80 6.82
CA GLN A 97 9.47 -17.46 6.97
C GLN A 97 9.38 -19.00 6.95
N ASN A 98 8.26 -19.57 7.40
CA ASN A 98 8.11 -21.00 7.63
C ASN A 98 7.37 -21.75 6.51
N ILE A 99 7.03 -21.08 5.41
CA ILE A 99 6.35 -21.69 4.26
C ILE A 99 7.28 -21.84 3.06
N THR A 100 6.98 -22.80 2.21
CA THR A 100 7.79 -23.07 1.00
C THR A 100 7.65 -21.95 -0.03
N ALA A 101 8.61 -21.83 -0.94
CA ALA A 101 8.54 -20.85 -2.03
C ALA A 101 7.30 -21.06 -2.93
N SER A 102 6.86 -22.30 -3.11
CA SER A 102 5.67 -22.62 -3.89
C SER A 102 4.40 -22.08 -3.25
N GLU A 103 4.25 -22.26 -1.94
CA GLU A 103 3.11 -21.75 -1.16
C GLU A 103 3.09 -20.22 -1.15
N LYS A 104 4.24 -19.57 -0.92
CA LYS A 104 4.37 -18.10 -1.04
C LYS A 104 3.85 -17.59 -2.36
N ASN A 105 4.30 -18.22 -3.45
CA ASN A 105 3.92 -17.80 -4.79
C ASN A 105 2.43 -18.05 -5.04
N ALA A 106 1.82 -19.08 -4.44
CA ALA A 106 0.38 -19.30 -4.51
C ALA A 106 -0.41 -18.19 -3.81
N ASP A 107 -0.02 -17.82 -2.59
CA ASP A 107 -0.66 -16.75 -1.82
C ASP A 107 -0.51 -15.39 -2.51
N PHE A 108 0.70 -15.06 -2.99
CA PHE A 108 0.94 -13.81 -3.73
C PHE A 108 0.14 -13.74 -5.03
N ARG A 109 0.05 -14.85 -5.77
CA ARG A 109 -0.80 -14.91 -6.97
C ARG A 109 -2.27 -14.69 -6.63
N GLN A 110 -2.77 -15.29 -5.55
CA GLN A 110 -4.16 -15.11 -5.14
C GLN A 110 -4.43 -13.65 -4.75
N LEU A 111 -3.52 -13.03 -3.98
CA LEU A 111 -3.64 -11.64 -3.58
C LEU A 111 -3.59 -10.68 -4.76
N ALA A 112 -2.64 -10.88 -5.70
CA ALA A 112 -2.55 -10.09 -6.92
C ALA A 112 -3.87 -10.14 -7.71
N ARG A 113 -4.42 -11.34 -7.93
CA ARG A 113 -5.72 -11.53 -8.60
C ARG A 113 -6.88 -10.82 -7.92
N MET A 114 -6.92 -10.81 -6.59
CA MET A 114 -7.95 -10.07 -5.85
C MET A 114 -7.80 -8.56 -6.08
N PHE A 115 -6.58 -8.04 -6.09
CA PHE A 115 -6.33 -6.64 -6.38
C PHE A 115 -6.69 -6.26 -7.82
N ASP A 116 -6.27 -7.07 -8.79
CA ASP A 116 -6.55 -6.82 -10.22
C ASP A 116 -8.07 -6.81 -10.49
N LYS A 117 -8.81 -7.72 -9.85
CA LYS A 117 -10.28 -7.78 -9.95
C LYS A 117 -10.96 -6.52 -9.40
N GLU A 118 -10.47 -6.01 -8.28
CA GLU A 118 -11.02 -4.81 -7.60
C GLU A 118 -10.49 -3.49 -8.19
N GLY A 119 -9.55 -3.54 -9.15
CA GLY A 119 -8.86 -2.34 -9.65
C GLY A 119 -7.95 -1.68 -8.61
N ALA A 120 -7.49 -2.46 -7.63
CA ALA A 120 -6.56 -2.00 -6.61
C ALA A 120 -5.12 -2.09 -7.14
N ASN A 121 -4.27 -1.16 -6.71
CA ASN A 121 -2.89 -1.11 -7.16
C ASN A 121 -1.97 -1.63 -6.06
N TYR A 122 -0.94 -2.36 -6.47
CA TYR A 122 0.16 -2.79 -5.61
C TYR A 122 1.46 -2.16 -6.10
N TYR A 123 2.41 -2.00 -5.16
CA TYR A 123 3.72 -1.45 -5.46
C TYR A 123 4.57 -2.53 -6.14
N GLU A 124 4.96 -2.29 -7.38
CA GLU A 124 5.93 -3.10 -8.11
C GLU A 124 7.29 -2.40 -8.05
N GLU A 125 8.05 -2.57 -6.96
CA GLU A 125 9.47 -2.22 -6.94
C GLU A 125 10.27 -3.38 -7.55
N TYR A 126 10.07 -3.65 -8.84
CA TYR A 126 10.75 -4.73 -9.54
C TYR A 126 11.41 -4.22 -10.82
N ILE A 127 12.63 -4.69 -11.10
CA ILE A 127 13.42 -4.22 -12.26
C ILE A 127 12.79 -4.65 -13.59
N LEU A 128 12.00 -5.73 -13.58
CA LEU A 128 11.31 -6.25 -14.76
C LEU A 128 9.88 -5.72 -14.82
N SER A 129 9.49 -5.23 -15.98
CA SER A 129 8.13 -4.77 -16.28
C SER A 129 7.52 -5.64 -17.38
N LEU A 130 6.31 -6.14 -17.16
CA LEU A 130 5.60 -6.95 -18.15
C LEU A 130 4.91 -6.06 -19.19
N ASN A 131 4.92 -6.46 -20.46
CA ASN A 131 4.25 -5.72 -21.55
C ASN A 131 4.65 -4.23 -21.58
N MET A 132 5.95 -3.96 -21.51
CA MET A 132 6.51 -2.60 -21.42
C MET A 132 6.52 -1.91 -22.77
N PHE A 133 6.14 -0.63 -22.80
CA PHE A 133 6.28 0.19 -24.01
C PHE A 133 7.72 0.64 -24.20
N HIS A 134 8.18 0.58 -25.43
CA HIS A 134 9.49 1.09 -25.84
C HIS A 134 9.40 1.61 -27.28
N TYR A 135 10.31 2.49 -27.69
CA TYR A 135 10.42 2.85 -29.10
C TYR A 135 11.11 1.74 -29.89
N ARG A 136 10.76 1.63 -31.17
CA ARG A 136 11.34 0.65 -32.10
C ARG A 136 12.87 0.67 -32.13
N ASN A 137 13.47 1.86 -32.09
CA ASN A 137 14.92 2.05 -32.10
C ASN A 137 15.34 3.01 -30.97
N PRO A 138 16.51 2.82 -30.33
CA PRO A 138 17.01 3.71 -29.28
C PRO A 138 17.21 5.18 -29.71
N GLU A 139 17.53 5.42 -30.98
CA GLU A 139 17.73 6.76 -31.54
C GLU A 139 16.44 7.59 -31.49
N THR A 140 15.30 6.92 -31.64
CA THR A 140 13.95 7.52 -31.58
C THR A 140 13.73 8.30 -30.29
N TYR A 141 14.35 7.88 -29.17
CA TYR A 141 14.23 8.60 -27.90
C TYR A 141 14.78 10.03 -27.99
N PHE A 142 15.78 10.26 -28.84
CA PHE A 142 16.40 11.57 -29.06
C PHE A 142 15.63 12.42 -30.08
N GLU A 143 14.84 11.79 -30.95
CA GLU A 143 14.01 12.45 -31.97
C GLU A 143 12.64 12.86 -31.41
N GLU A 144 12.11 12.09 -30.45
CA GLU A 144 10.80 12.31 -29.84
C GLU A 144 10.89 13.17 -28.58
N ASP A 145 9.86 14.01 -28.36
CA ASP A 145 9.75 14.84 -27.16
C ASP A 145 9.17 14.10 -25.94
N MET A 146 8.48 13.00 -26.19
CA MET A 146 7.72 12.23 -25.21
C MET A 146 8.40 10.90 -24.89
N SER A 147 8.07 10.29 -23.75
CA SER A 147 8.38 8.87 -23.54
C SER A 147 7.39 8.00 -24.31
N PRO A 148 7.68 6.71 -24.55
CA PRO A 148 6.74 5.81 -25.21
C PRO A 148 5.37 5.77 -24.51
N THR A 149 5.36 5.82 -23.19
CA THR A 149 4.11 5.83 -22.41
C THR A 149 3.33 7.15 -22.59
N GLU A 150 4.01 8.29 -22.54
CA GLU A 150 3.36 9.60 -22.79
C GLU A 150 2.81 9.69 -24.22
N LYS A 151 3.57 9.20 -25.20
CA LYS A 151 3.15 9.21 -26.60
C LYS A 151 1.89 8.36 -26.81
N ILE A 152 1.82 7.19 -26.18
CA ILE A 152 0.61 6.36 -26.19
C ILE A 152 -0.58 7.10 -25.56
N ILE A 153 -0.38 7.76 -24.41
CA ILE A 153 -1.43 8.56 -23.75
C ILE A 153 -1.92 9.68 -24.69
N ASP A 154 -1.02 10.45 -25.28
CA ASP A 154 -1.32 11.56 -26.17
C ASP A 154 -2.10 11.10 -27.41
N ILE A 155 -1.61 10.06 -28.10
CA ILE A 155 -2.29 9.47 -29.26
C ILE A 155 -3.69 8.98 -28.86
N PHE A 156 -3.80 8.29 -27.73
CA PHE A 156 -5.06 7.70 -27.29
C PHE A 156 -6.13 8.75 -26.99
N LEU A 157 -5.76 9.82 -26.27
CA LEU A 157 -6.68 10.91 -25.93
C LEU A 157 -7.07 11.77 -27.14
N LYS A 158 -6.12 12.03 -28.06
CA LYS A 158 -6.39 12.76 -29.32
C LYS A 158 -7.41 12.06 -30.21
N ASN A 159 -7.50 10.73 -30.12
CA ASN A 159 -8.42 9.92 -30.92
C ASN A 159 -9.72 9.54 -30.17
N ASP A 160 -9.96 10.08 -28.97
CA ASP A 160 -11.17 9.86 -28.15
C ASP A 160 -11.53 8.37 -27.94
N LEU A 161 -10.52 7.55 -27.66
CA LEU A 161 -10.65 6.09 -27.58
C LEU A 161 -11.13 5.55 -26.21
N MET A 162 -11.43 6.45 -25.26
CA MET A 162 -11.70 6.10 -23.88
C MET A 162 -12.99 5.29 -23.69
N ASP A 163 -14.05 5.59 -24.46
CA ASP A 163 -15.36 4.94 -24.31
C ASP A 163 -15.27 3.42 -24.58
N GLU A 164 -14.62 3.04 -25.69
CA GLU A 164 -14.40 1.64 -26.03
C GLU A 164 -13.47 0.94 -25.03
N LEU A 165 -12.43 1.63 -24.55
CA LEU A 165 -11.50 1.08 -23.56
C LEU A 165 -12.19 0.79 -22.23
N MET A 166 -13.12 1.65 -21.79
CA MET A 166 -13.90 1.45 -20.56
C MET A 166 -14.70 0.14 -20.61
N ALA A 167 -15.17 -0.27 -21.78
CA ALA A 167 -15.93 -1.51 -21.96
C ALA A 167 -15.03 -2.76 -22.04
N GLN A 168 -13.72 -2.61 -22.15
CA GLN A 168 -12.81 -3.75 -22.27
C GLN A 168 -12.57 -4.46 -20.94
N SER A 169 -12.41 -5.77 -21.04
CA SER A 169 -11.97 -6.65 -19.97
C SER A 169 -11.09 -7.75 -20.54
N PHE A 170 -10.22 -8.28 -19.70
CA PHE A 170 -9.38 -9.43 -20.01
C PHE A 170 -9.74 -10.57 -19.07
N LYS A 171 -9.98 -11.75 -19.63
CA LYS A 171 -10.34 -12.95 -18.88
C LYS A 171 -9.61 -14.15 -19.45
N GLU A 172 -8.92 -14.88 -18.59
CA GLU A 172 -8.14 -16.06 -18.97
C GLU A 172 -8.35 -17.21 -17.98
N GLU A 173 -8.61 -18.40 -18.49
CA GLU A 173 -8.62 -19.61 -17.68
C GLU A 173 -7.19 -20.11 -17.46
N THR A 174 -6.75 -20.12 -16.21
CA THR A 174 -5.42 -20.61 -15.84
C THR A 174 -5.52 -21.90 -15.04
N SER A 175 -4.39 -22.61 -14.88
CA SER A 175 -4.28 -23.76 -13.97
C SER A 175 -4.63 -23.44 -12.51
N HIS A 176 -4.73 -22.16 -12.15
CA HIS A 176 -5.03 -21.67 -10.80
C HIS A 176 -6.41 -20.97 -10.72
N GLY A 177 -7.28 -21.19 -11.70
CA GLY A 177 -8.60 -20.56 -11.79
C GLY A 177 -8.65 -19.42 -12.80
N VAL A 178 -9.75 -18.67 -12.79
CA VAL A 178 -9.99 -17.59 -13.75
C VAL A 178 -9.25 -16.33 -13.32
N TYR A 179 -8.39 -15.81 -14.19
CA TYR A 179 -7.84 -14.47 -14.08
C TYR A 179 -8.78 -13.47 -14.77
N GLU A 180 -9.05 -12.34 -14.13
CA GLU A 180 -9.95 -11.30 -14.63
C GLU A 180 -9.37 -9.92 -14.34
N TYR A 181 -9.38 -9.06 -15.35
CA TYR A 181 -9.01 -7.66 -15.26
C TYR A 181 -10.06 -6.83 -15.99
N ASN A 182 -10.63 -5.84 -15.32
CA ASN A 182 -11.70 -5.00 -15.87
C ASN A 182 -11.28 -3.53 -15.82
N VAL A 183 -11.30 -2.86 -16.98
CA VAL A 183 -10.81 -1.47 -17.08
C VAL A 183 -11.73 -0.51 -16.32
N LEU A 184 -13.05 -0.71 -16.38
CA LEU A 184 -14.01 0.11 -15.66
C LEU A 184 -13.79 0.04 -14.14
N ASN A 185 -13.50 -1.14 -13.58
CA ASN A 185 -13.18 -1.30 -12.16
C ASN A 185 -11.91 -0.50 -11.79
N GLN A 186 -10.87 -0.57 -12.62
CA GLN A 186 -9.64 0.22 -12.43
C GLN A 186 -9.92 1.73 -12.46
N ILE A 187 -10.79 2.19 -13.36
CA ILE A 187 -11.19 3.60 -13.45
C ILE A 187 -11.97 4.02 -12.19
N ILE A 188 -12.95 3.25 -11.77
CA ILE A 188 -13.75 3.51 -10.57
C ILE A 188 -12.84 3.57 -9.33
N ALA A 189 -11.93 2.60 -9.18
CA ALA A 189 -10.96 2.59 -8.09
C ALA A 189 -10.05 3.82 -8.13
N SER A 190 -9.57 4.21 -9.32
CA SER A 190 -8.71 5.39 -9.51
C SER A 190 -9.44 6.70 -9.18
N LEU A 191 -10.70 6.84 -9.59
CA LEU A 191 -11.56 7.99 -9.24
C LEU A 191 -11.79 8.06 -7.73
N ARG A 192 -12.05 6.93 -7.08
CA ARG A 192 -12.15 6.85 -5.61
C ARG A 192 -10.85 7.30 -4.94
N VAL A 193 -9.69 6.93 -5.49
CA VAL A 193 -8.36 7.38 -5.01
C VAL A 193 -8.15 8.88 -5.25
N LYS A 194 -8.68 9.46 -6.32
CA LYS A 194 -8.70 10.92 -6.53
C LYS A 194 -9.69 11.66 -5.63
N GLY A 195 -10.49 10.94 -4.85
CA GLY A 195 -11.47 11.53 -3.92
C GLY A 195 -12.83 11.81 -4.55
N VAL A 196 -13.06 11.34 -5.77
CA VAL A 196 -14.34 11.46 -6.47
C VAL A 196 -15.32 10.44 -5.88
N LYS A 197 -16.34 10.95 -5.19
CA LYS A 197 -17.44 10.14 -4.65
C LYS A 197 -18.50 9.96 -5.73
N LEU A 198 -18.35 8.91 -6.53
CA LEU A 198 -19.33 8.57 -7.56
C LEU A 198 -20.69 8.24 -6.90
N PRO A 199 -21.79 8.86 -7.34
CA PRO A 199 -23.14 8.50 -6.91
C PRO A 199 -23.61 7.21 -7.60
N ILE A 200 -22.72 6.23 -7.76
CA ILE A 200 -22.97 5.00 -8.52
C ILE A 200 -22.70 3.83 -7.57
N ALA A 201 -23.66 2.92 -7.47
CA ALA A 201 -23.52 1.67 -6.75
C ALA A 201 -23.66 0.48 -7.71
N ALA A 202 -22.97 -0.61 -7.38
CA ALA A 202 -23.22 -1.90 -8.01
C ALA A 202 -24.39 -2.59 -7.28
N ASP A 203 -25.46 -2.89 -8.00
CA ASP A 203 -26.59 -3.68 -7.53
C ASP A 203 -26.68 -4.95 -8.38
N GLN A 204 -26.45 -6.11 -7.76
CA GLN A 204 -26.39 -7.41 -8.45
C GLN A 204 -25.41 -7.48 -9.63
N GLY A 205 -24.36 -6.64 -9.62
CA GLY A 205 -23.36 -6.57 -10.69
C GLY A 205 -23.68 -5.54 -11.79
N GLU A 206 -24.85 -4.91 -11.76
CA GLU A 206 -25.18 -3.78 -12.63
C GLU A 206 -24.88 -2.46 -11.90
N LEU A 207 -24.23 -1.52 -12.60
CA LEU A 207 -24.06 -0.17 -12.09
C LEU A 207 -25.38 0.58 -12.16
N ARG A 208 -25.77 1.23 -11.06
CA ARG A 208 -26.97 2.06 -10.97
C ARG A 208 -26.64 3.40 -10.32
N LEU A 209 -27.21 4.46 -10.88
CA LEU A 209 -27.16 5.80 -10.31
C LEU A 209 -27.99 5.81 -9.02
N GLN A 210 -27.41 6.32 -7.94
CA GLN A 210 -28.11 6.54 -6.69
C GLN A 210 -28.98 7.79 -6.80
N GLU A 211 -30.21 7.72 -6.30
CA GLU A 211 -31.10 8.87 -6.23
C GLU A 211 -30.82 9.72 -4.98
N GLY A 212 -31.04 11.03 -5.09
CA GLY A 212 -30.97 11.96 -3.95
C GLY A 212 -30.21 13.25 -4.25
N GLU A 213 -30.32 14.21 -3.33
CA GLU A 213 -29.74 15.56 -3.47
C GLU A 213 -28.23 15.54 -3.71
N ALA A 214 -27.51 14.62 -3.06
CA ALA A 214 -26.06 14.46 -3.23
C ALA A 214 -25.69 14.01 -4.66
N ALA A 215 -26.48 13.11 -5.26
CA ALA A 215 -26.25 12.66 -6.63
C ALA A 215 -26.53 13.78 -7.63
N GLU A 216 -27.63 14.51 -7.47
CA GLU A 216 -27.92 15.64 -8.34
C GLU A 216 -26.88 16.77 -8.22
N SER A 217 -26.40 17.05 -7.00
CA SER A 217 -25.31 18.02 -6.79
C SER A 217 -24.06 17.60 -7.53
N PHE A 218 -23.68 16.32 -7.41
CA PHE A 218 -22.52 15.78 -8.12
C PHE A 218 -22.66 15.94 -9.65
N LEU A 219 -23.83 15.64 -10.21
CA LEU A 219 -24.06 15.77 -11.65
C LEU A 219 -23.99 17.24 -12.11
N ARG A 220 -24.49 18.18 -11.30
CA ARG A 220 -24.36 19.62 -11.55
C ARG A 220 -22.92 20.08 -11.52
N ASP A 221 -22.15 19.68 -10.50
CA ASP A 221 -20.76 20.09 -10.31
C ASP A 221 -19.84 19.63 -11.45
N HIS A 222 -20.19 18.51 -12.10
CA HIS A 222 -19.41 17.92 -13.19
C HIS A 222 -20.05 18.12 -14.58
N ASN A 223 -21.07 18.97 -14.71
CA ASN A 223 -21.76 19.29 -15.98
C ASN A 223 -22.34 18.06 -16.72
N VAL A 224 -22.83 17.07 -15.99
CA VAL A 224 -23.45 15.83 -16.53
C VAL A 224 -24.92 15.71 -16.13
N VAL A 225 -25.60 16.86 -16.01
CA VAL A 225 -27.01 16.93 -15.59
C VAL A 225 -27.91 16.27 -16.62
N GLY A 226 -28.81 15.38 -16.16
CA GLY A 226 -29.78 14.69 -17.01
C GLY A 226 -29.29 13.37 -17.59
N GLU A 227 -28.01 13.03 -17.43
CA GLU A 227 -27.50 11.71 -17.78
C GLU A 227 -27.94 10.68 -16.74
N THR A 228 -28.43 9.53 -17.21
CA THR A 228 -28.91 8.43 -16.36
C THR A 228 -28.03 7.19 -16.46
N SER A 229 -27.22 7.09 -17.52
CA SER A 229 -26.28 5.99 -17.72
C SER A 229 -25.03 6.16 -16.86
N PRO A 230 -24.76 5.25 -15.91
CA PRO A 230 -23.57 5.32 -15.05
C PRO A 230 -22.27 5.27 -15.85
N THR A 231 -22.21 4.49 -16.93
CA THR A 231 -21.03 4.41 -17.79
C THR A 231 -20.77 5.72 -18.52
N LYS A 232 -21.82 6.39 -19.00
CA LYS A 232 -21.68 7.68 -19.67
C LYS A 232 -21.24 8.78 -18.71
N ILE A 233 -21.77 8.79 -17.48
CA ILE A 233 -21.29 9.69 -16.41
C ILE A 233 -19.81 9.48 -16.15
N ILE A 234 -19.36 8.22 -16.00
CA ILE A 234 -17.94 7.92 -15.77
C ILE A 234 -17.10 8.36 -16.96
N TYR A 235 -17.54 8.10 -18.21
CA TYR A 235 -16.83 8.52 -19.41
C TYR A 235 -16.63 10.04 -19.44
N GLU A 236 -17.68 10.83 -19.19
CA GLU A 236 -17.57 12.30 -19.19
C GLU A 236 -16.57 12.83 -18.15
N LEU A 237 -16.40 12.11 -17.03
CA LEU A 237 -15.41 12.46 -16.00
C LEU A 237 -13.96 12.14 -16.42
N VAL A 238 -13.74 11.12 -17.26
CA VAL A 238 -12.39 10.57 -17.51
C VAL A 238 -11.92 10.68 -18.96
N LYS A 239 -12.79 11.09 -19.89
CA LYS A 239 -12.51 11.15 -21.34
C LYS A 239 -11.24 11.91 -21.73
N GLN A 240 -10.77 12.84 -20.89
CA GLN A 240 -9.55 13.62 -21.10
C GLN A 240 -8.61 13.56 -19.89
N ASP A 241 -8.77 12.57 -19.01
CA ASP A 241 -7.96 12.44 -17.79
C ASP A 241 -6.73 11.55 -18.04
N GLU A 242 -5.60 12.19 -18.36
CA GLU A 242 -4.29 11.53 -18.52
C GLU A 242 -3.88 10.71 -17.29
N GLY A 243 -4.25 11.17 -16.08
CA GLY A 243 -3.90 10.51 -14.84
C GLY A 243 -4.60 9.17 -14.68
N ILE A 244 -5.85 9.06 -15.14
CA ILE A 244 -6.59 7.80 -15.18
C ILE A 244 -5.98 6.87 -16.21
N LEU A 245 -5.67 7.35 -17.41
CA LEU A 245 -5.05 6.53 -18.44
C LEU A 245 -3.66 6.02 -18.01
N ARG A 246 -2.83 6.88 -17.42
CA ARG A 246 -1.55 6.50 -16.80
C ARG A 246 -1.73 5.41 -15.75
N LYS A 247 -2.83 5.46 -14.98
CA LYS A 247 -3.12 4.43 -13.98
C LYS A 247 -3.53 3.10 -14.60
N ILE A 248 -4.25 3.11 -15.71
CA ILE A 248 -4.53 1.90 -16.51
C ILE A 248 -3.22 1.34 -17.08
N LEU A 249 -2.39 2.19 -17.68
CA LEU A 249 -1.11 1.81 -18.28
C LEU A 249 -0.04 1.39 -17.26
N SER A 250 -0.22 1.69 -15.97
CA SER A 250 0.64 1.14 -14.92
C SER A 250 0.49 -0.37 -14.77
N HIS A 251 -0.63 -0.94 -15.20
CA HIS A 251 -0.91 -2.37 -15.15
C HIS A 251 -0.55 -3.06 -16.48
N PRO A 252 0.11 -4.23 -16.48
CA PRO A 252 0.58 -4.88 -17.70
C PRO A 252 -0.53 -5.31 -18.66
N VAL A 253 -1.69 -5.71 -18.15
CA VAL A 253 -2.87 -6.01 -18.99
C VAL A 253 -3.47 -4.73 -19.56
N GLY A 254 -3.46 -3.62 -18.79
CA GLY A 254 -3.91 -2.33 -19.29
C GLY A 254 -3.08 -1.84 -20.47
N ARG A 255 -1.75 -2.06 -20.43
CA ARG A 255 -0.85 -1.77 -21.55
C ARG A 255 -1.21 -2.56 -22.81
N VAL A 256 -1.47 -3.87 -22.68
CA VAL A 256 -1.87 -4.72 -23.80
C VAL A 256 -3.18 -4.25 -24.42
N LEU A 257 -4.21 -4.03 -23.61
CA LEU A 257 -5.53 -3.60 -24.08
C LEU A 257 -5.47 -2.28 -24.86
N VAL A 258 -4.77 -1.28 -24.31
CA VAL A 258 -4.57 0.01 -25.00
C VAL A 258 -3.78 -0.15 -26.29
N TYR A 259 -2.69 -0.93 -26.25
CA TYR A 259 -1.85 -1.15 -27.42
C TYR A 259 -2.58 -1.89 -28.54
N ASP A 260 -3.35 -2.92 -28.23
CA ASP A 260 -4.13 -3.68 -29.21
C ASP A 260 -5.22 -2.82 -29.85
N GLN A 261 -5.85 -1.94 -29.06
CA GLN A 261 -6.84 -0.99 -29.56
C GLN A 261 -6.21 0.03 -30.54
N LEU A 262 -5.00 0.53 -30.24
CA LEU A 262 -4.25 1.41 -31.14
C LEU A 262 -3.77 0.66 -32.38
N LYS A 263 -3.24 -0.55 -32.21
CA LYS A 263 -2.71 -1.39 -33.29
C LYS A 263 -3.78 -1.80 -34.28
N SER A 264 -4.99 -2.14 -33.83
CA SER A 264 -6.11 -2.46 -34.72
C SER A 264 -6.54 -1.29 -35.61
N ARG A 265 -6.17 -0.06 -35.23
CA ARG A 265 -6.42 1.19 -35.97
C ARG A 265 -5.18 1.73 -36.69
N ASN A 266 -4.04 1.04 -36.59
CA ASN A 266 -2.73 1.50 -37.08
C ASN A 266 -2.28 2.84 -36.47
N LEU A 267 -2.62 3.10 -35.19
CA LEU A 267 -2.30 4.33 -34.47
C LEU A 267 -1.11 4.21 -33.51
N GLN A 268 -0.51 3.02 -33.37
CA GLN A 268 0.60 2.77 -32.42
C GLN A 268 1.92 3.48 -32.77
N ASP A 269 2.03 4.02 -33.98
CA ASP A 269 3.20 4.74 -34.48
C ASP A 269 4.51 3.92 -34.36
N ASN A 270 5.56 4.48 -33.76
CA ASN A 270 6.87 3.88 -33.54
C ASN A 270 7.02 3.20 -32.17
N VAL A 271 5.94 3.13 -31.38
CA VAL A 271 5.92 2.44 -30.10
C VAL A 271 5.64 0.96 -30.30
N LEU A 272 6.40 0.12 -29.60
CA LEU A 272 6.23 -1.33 -29.54
C LEU A 272 6.01 -1.77 -28.10
N ILE A 273 5.49 -2.99 -27.95
CA ILE A 273 5.29 -3.63 -26.66
C ILE A 273 6.25 -4.81 -26.51
N GLU A 274 7.05 -4.80 -25.46
CA GLU A 274 7.97 -5.88 -25.11
C GLU A 274 7.34 -6.75 -24.01
N PRO A 275 7.20 -8.07 -24.19
CA PRO A 275 6.56 -8.92 -23.18
C PRO A 275 7.23 -8.84 -21.81
N VAL A 276 8.56 -8.70 -21.78
CA VAL A 276 9.35 -8.51 -20.55
C VAL A 276 10.40 -7.45 -20.83
N GLY A 277 10.21 -6.26 -20.27
CA GLY A 277 11.14 -5.14 -20.35
C GLY A 277 11.95 -4.97 -19.07
N ILE A 278 13.08 -4.26 -19.18
CA ILE A 278 13.92 -3.85 -18.04
C ILE A 278 13.71 -2.35 -17.84
N GLU A 279 13.13 -1.95 -16.72
CA GLU A 279 12.80 -0.54 -16.45
C GLU A 279 14.04 0.36 -16.48
N GLU A 280 15.16 -0.13 -15.95
CA GLU A 280 16.42 0.62 -15.95
C GLU A 280 16.96 0.92 -17.36
N ARG A 281 16.71 0.04 -18.33
CA ARG A 281 17.09 0.28 -19.73
C ARG A 281 16.24 1.40 -20.33
N GLU A 282 14.94 1.41 -20.03
CA GLU A 282 14.02 2.44 -20.49
C GLU A 282 14.34 3.79 -19.86
N ASN A 283 14.61 3.79 -18.55
CA ASN A 283 15.05 4.95 -17.80
C ASN A 283 16.38 5.49 -18.34
N PHE A 284 17.32 4.62 -18.71
CA PHE A 284 18.58 5.02 -19.32
C PHE A 284 18.35 5.81 -20.61
N TYR A 285 17.61 5.27 -21.58
CA TYR A 285 17.36 5.98 -22.85
C TYR A 285 16.57 7.27 -22.65
N THR A 286 15.51 7.23 -21.84
CA THR A 286 14.68 8.40 -21.55
C THR A 286 15.48 9.51 -20.86
N ASN A 287 16.31 9.16 -19.88
CA ASN A 287 17.16 10.13 -19.19
C ASN A 287 18.24 10.70 -20.13
N LYS A 288 18.86 9.86 -20.97
CA LYS A 288 19.91 10.30 -21.89
C LYS A 288 19.37 11.24 -22.95
N ALA A 289 18.23 10.92 -23.54
CA ALA A 289 17.53 11.81 -24.47
C ALA A 289 17.10 13.12 -23.80
N ARG A 290 16.55 13.07 -22.58
CA ARG A 290 16.19 14.29 -21.83
C ARG A 290 17.41 15.18 -21.60
N LEU A 291 18.55 14.60 -21.23
CA LEU A 291 19.80 15.33 -21.02
C LEU A 291 20.33 15.90 -22.33
N HIS A 292 20.29 15.14 -23.44
CA HIS A 292 20.70 15.61 -24.77
C HIS A 292 20.01 16.91 -25.20
N ARG A 293 18.72 17.07 -24.87
CA ARG A 293 17.97 18.31 -25.17
C ARG A 293 18.58 19.55 -24.53
N SER A 294 19.21 19.40 -23.36
CA SER A 294 19.89 20.50 -22.67
C SER A 294 21.39 20.55 -22.99
N PHE A 295 22.00 19.41 -23.28
CA PHE A 295 23.44 19.22 -23.48
C PHE A 295 23.68 18.36 -24.74
N PRO A 296 23.75 18.95 -25.95
CA PRO A 296 23.78 18.21 -27.22
C PRO A 296 24.95 17.24 -27.38
N GLN A 297 26.00 17.38 -26.56
CA GLN A 297 27.19 16.52 -26.53
C GLN A 297 26.89 15.14 -25.94
N ILE A 298 25.82 15.00 -25.16
CA ILE A 298 25.34 13.73 -24.63
C ILE A 298 24.65 12.98 -25.76
N THR A 299 25.18 11.84 -26.17
CA THR A 299 24.67 11.05 -27.31
C THR A 299 24.40 9.63 -26.87
N LEU A 300 23.81 8.77 -27.71
CA LEU A 300 23.60 7.37 -27.33
C LEU A 300 24.92 6.66 -26.95
N GLU A 301 26.02 7.01 -27.60
CA GLU A 301 27.33 6.36 -27.47
C GLU A 301 28.25 7.00 -26.40
N SER A 302 27.90 8.17 -25.86
CA SER A 302 28.73 8.82 -24.85
C SER A 302 28.76 8.02 -23.54
N ASP A 303 29.88 8.05 -22.82
CA ASP A 303 29.98 7.39 -21.53
C ASP A 303 29.54 8.32 -20.38
N ALA A 304 29.26 7.75 -19.20
CA ALA A 304 28.80 8.54 -18.05
C ALA A 304 29.80 9.64 -17.63
N LYS A 305 31.09 9.44 -17.88
CA LYS A 305 32.14 10.41 -17.54
C LYS A 305 32.10 11.62 -18.46
N SER A 306 31.98 11.40 -19.77
CA SER A 306 31.83 12.46 -20.78
C SER A 306 30.51 13.19 -20.63
N ASP A 307 29.42 12.47 -20.34
CA ASP A 307 28.12 13.06 -20.03
C ASP A 307 28.22 14.01 -18.83
N PHE A 308 28.85 13.56 -17.75
CA PHE A 308 29.06 14.39 -16.56
C PHE A 308 29.91 15.64 -16.87
N ALA A 309 31.00 15.47 -17.63
CA ALA A 309 31.85 16.60 -18.02
C ALA A 309 31.08 17.62 -18.86
N ALA A 310 30.28 17.17 -19.84
CA ALA A 310 29.46 18.05 -20.67
C ALA A 310 28.44 18.85 -19.84
N ILE A 311 27.78 18.19 -18.88
CA ILE A 311 26.84 18.85 -17.96
C ILE A 311 27.58 19.92 -17.16
N VAL A 312 28.73 19.59 -16.57
CA VAL A 312 29.50 20.53 -15.73
C VAL A 312 30.01 21.70 -16.56
N ASP A 313 30.59 21.46 -17.73
CA ASP A 313 31.15 22.50 -18.59
C ASP A 313 30.08 23.50 -19.07
N GLU A 314 28.89 23.03 -19.48
CA GLU A 314 27.81 23.94 -19.90
C GLU A 314 27.05 24.59 -18.73
N SER A 315 26.98 23.91 -17.57
CA SER A 315 26.29 24.44 -16.38
C SER A 315 27.16 25.34 -15.51
N THR A 316 28.49 25.22 -15.58
CA THR A 316 29.43 26.00 -14.76
C THR A 316 30.60 26.56 -15.57
N LEU A 317 30.58 27.89 -15.81
CA LEU A 317 31.63 28.84 -15.40
C LEU A 317 31.25 30.29 -15.77
N ASP A 318 30.59 30.53 -16.90
CA ASP A 318 30.27 31.91 -17.33
C ASP A 318 29.03 32.52 -16.64
N LYS A 319 28.13 31.70 -16.08
CA LYS A 319 26.93 32.16 -15.36
C LYS A 319 27.12 32.39 -13.85
N LEU A 320 28.24 31.94 -13.28
CA LEU A 320 28.58 32.11 -11.85
C LEU A 320 29.62 33.22 -11.62
N LEU A 321 30.29 33.68 -12.69
CA LEU A 321 31.33 34.72 -12.65
C LEU A 321 30.83 36.11 -13.14
N LEU A 322 29.51 36.26 -13.36
CA LEU A 322 28.81 37.52 -13.62
C LEU A 322 27.82 37.79 -12.48
#